data_AF-A0A1H8EXC7-F1
#
_entry.id   AF-A0A1H8EXC7-F1
#
_cell.length_a   1.000
_cell.length_b   1.000
_cell.length_c   1.000
_cell.angle_alpha   90.00
_cell.angle_beta   90.00
_cell.angle_gamma   90.00
#
_symmetry.space_group_name_H-M   'P 1'
#
loop_
_entity.id
_entity.type
_entity.pdbx_description
1 polymer ?
#
loop_
_entity_poly.entity_id
_entity_poly.type
_entity_poly.pdbx_seq_one_letter_code
_entity_poly.pdbx_strand_id
1 'polypeptide(L)'
;MTGESDLLNLETVALLQREFAPAVLAELVDLFAVEAAPILAQIDSGHDPSAADFHSLRGAALALGLTGVAAAAQSCEERIAAGRPAQTEGLRGLIDRSVAALCDRIGADQTRKSANVSSSVMSR
;
A
#
# COMPACT_ATOMS: atom_id res chain seq x y z
N MET A 1 -10.17 9.09 -16.15
CA MET A 1 -11.22 8.83 -15.15
C MET A 1 -10.93 7.46 -14.57
N THR A 2 -9.96 7.38 -13.65
CA THR A 2 -9.62 6.14 -12.94
C THR A 2 -10.57 6.04 -11.75
N GLY A 3 -11.56 5.16 -11.83
CA GLY A 3 -12.54 4.98 -10.76
C GLY A 3 -11.95 4.19 -9.58
N GLU A 4 -12.60 4.22 -8.42
CA GLU A 4 -12.22 3.37 -7.28
C GLU A 4 -12.15 1.87 -7.64
N SER A 5 -12.93 1.44 -8.64
CA SER A 5 -12.90 0.08 -9.19
C SER A 5 -11.55 -0.32 -9.80
N ASP A 6 -10.70 0.64 -10.20
CA ASP A 6 -9.36 0.35 -10.71
C ASP A 6 -8.32 0.19 -9.58
N LEU A 7 -8.63 0.69 -8.38
CA LEU A 7 -7.73 0.68 -7.22
C LEU A 7 -7.99 -0.52 -6.32
N LEU A 8 -9.25 -0.88 -6.13
CA LEU A 8 -9.69 -1.86 -5.13
C LEU A 8 -10.45 -3.04 -5.75
N ASN A 9 -10.13 -4.26 -5.31
CA ASN A 9 -11.01 -5.41 -5.43
C ASN A 9 -12.07 -5.35 -4.33
N LEU A 10 -13.26 -4.89 -4.69
CA LEU A 10 -14.37 -4.72 -3.75
C LEU A 10 -14.89 -6.04 -3.17
N GLU A 11 -14.70 -7.17 -3.85
CA GLU A 11 -15.07 -8.48 -3.33
C GLU A 11 -14.12 -8.90 -2.20
N THR A 12 -12.82 -8.73 -2.41
CA THR A 12 -11.81 -8.96 -1.35
C THR A 12 -12.04 -8.03 -0.16
N VAL A 13 -12.30 -6.74 -0.40
CA VAL A 13 -12.56 -5.79 0.68
C VAL A 13 -13.83 -6.18 1.46
N ALA A 14 -14.91 -6.58 0.77
CA ALA A 14 -16.13 -7.04 1.43
C ALA A 14 -15.90 -8.33 2.23
N LEU A 15 -15.03 -9.23 1.77
CA LEU A 15 -14.63 -10.42 2.53
C LEU A 15 -13.90 -10.03 3.81
N LEU A 16 -12.89 -9.15 3.72
CA LEU A 16 -12.13 -8.67 4.86
C LEU A 16 -13.03 -7.99 5.91
N GLN A 17 -14.00 -7.17 5.46
CA GLN A 17 -14.99 -6.53 6.34
C GLN A 17 -15.92 -7.52 7.07
N ARG A 18 -16.12 -8.72 6.51
CA ARG A 18 -16.93 -9.78 7.12
C ARG A 18 -16.12 -10.65 8.08
N GLU A 19 -14.84 -10.86 7.80
CA GLU A 19 -13.97 -11.78 8.55
C GLU A 19 -13.28 -11.11 9.75
N PHE A 20 -12.98 -9.82 9.65
CA PHE A 20 -12.20 -9.11 10.65
C PHE A 20 -12.96 -7.95 11.29
N ALA A 21 -12.70 -7.73 12.59
CA ALA A 21 -13.17 -6.54 13.27
C ALA A 21 -12.46 -5.29 12.71
N PRO A 22 -13.11 -4.10 12.73
CA PRO A 22 -12.52 -2.87 12.18
C PRO A 22 -11.13 -2.51 12.73
N ALA A 23 -10.86 -2.81 14.00
CA ALA A 23 -9.55 -2.58 14.61
C ALA A 23 -8.45 -3.44 13.96
N VAL A 24 -8.75 -4.71 13.67
CA VAL A 24 -7.82 -5.63 13.01
C VAL A 24 -7.59 -5.20 11.56
N LEU A 25 -8.65 -4.73 10.87
CA LEU A 25 -8.49 -4.21 9.51
C LEU A 25 -7.56 -2.99 9.47
N ALA A 26 -7.68 -2.07 10.42
CA ALA A 26 -6.77 -0.94 10.53
C ALA A 26 -5.31 -1.40 10.75
N GLU A 27 -5.09 -2.41 11.59
CA GLU A 27 -3.75 -3.00 11.79
C GLU A 27 -3.19 -3.63 10.51
N LEU A 28 -4.01 -4.31 9.71
CA LEU A 28 -3.58 -4.89 8.44
C LEU A 28 -3.17 -3.81 7.43
N VAL A 29 -3.89 -2.67 7.39
CA VAL A 29 -3.51 -1.52 6.56
C VAL A 29 -2.20 -0.89 7.03
N ASP A 30 -2.01 -0.75 8.34
CA ASP A 30 -0.76 -0.24 8.90
C ASP A 30 0.42 -1.20 8.62
N LEU A 31 0.19 -2.51 8.73
CA LEU A 31 1.20 -3.53 8.40
C LEU A 31 1.63 -3.42 6.93
N PHE A 32 0.68 -3.30 6.01
CA PHE A 32 0.99 -3.08 4.60
C PHE A 32 1.83 -1.81 4.37
N ALA A 33 1.52 -0.71 5.08
CA ALA A 33 2.32 0.51 4.97
C ALA A 33 3.77 0.31 5.47
N VAL A 34 3.97 -0.50 6.51
CA VAL A 34 5.30 -0.89 7.01
C VAL A 34 6.05 -1.74 5.98
N GLU A 35 5.38 -2.68 5.32
CA GLU A 35 5.97 -3.54 4.29
C GLU A 35 6.32 -2.78 3.00
N ALA A 36 5.49 -1.80 2.61
CA ALA A 36 5.74 -0.96 1.44
C ALA A 36 6.85 0.07 1.66
N ALA A 37 7.04 0.54 2.89
CA ALA A 37 8.02 1.58 3.23
C ALA A 37 9.47 1.30 2.77
N PRO A 38 10.08 0.12 3.01
CA PRO A 38 11.45 -0.16 2.57
C PRO A 38 11.61 -0.12 1.05
N ILE A 39 10.62 -0.59 0.30
CA ILE A 39 10.62 -0.60 -1.17
C ILE A 39 10.57 0.84 -1.69
N LEU A 40 9.69 1.66 -1.11
CA LEU A 40 9.60 3.08 -1.47
C LEU A 40 10.86 3.85 -1.09
N ALA A 41 11.51 3.51 0.03
CA ALA A 41 12.77 4.13 0.43
C ALA A 41 13.92 3.79 -0.53
N GLN A 42 13.97 2.57 -1.07
CA GLN A 42 14.92 2.21 -2.14
C GLN A 42 14.69 3.09 -3.37
N ILE A 43 13.44 3.20 -3.82
CA ILE A 43 13.07 4.04 -4.98
C ILE A 43 13.47 5.51 -4.74
N ASP A 44 13.14 6.07 -3.58
CA ASP A 44 13.44 7.47 -3.24
C ASP A 44 14.95 7.74 -3.13
N SER A 45 15.75 6.73 -2.78
CA SER A 45 17.20 6.82 -2.73
C SER A 45 17.90 6.53 -4.08
N GLY A 46 17.13 6.30 -5.15
CA GLY A 46 17.63 6.00 -6.47
C GLY A 46 18.18 4.58 -6.65
N HIS A 47 17.86 3.67 -5.73
CA HIS A 47 18.15 2.25 -5.86
C HIS A 47 16.98 1.52 -6.52
N ASP A 48 17.29 0.60 -7.42
CA ASP A 48 16.28 -0.24 -8.06
C ASP A 48 15.86 -1.37 -7.10
N PRO A 49 14.56 -1.49 -6.75
CA PRO A 49 14.08 -2.65 -5.99
C PRO A 49 14.21 -3.93 -6.80
N SER A 50 14.39 -5.05 -6.10
CA SER A 50 14.50 -6.36 -6.72
C SER A 50 13.13 -6.91 -7.17
N ALA A 51 13.14 -7.95 -8.00
CA ALA A 51 11.91 -8.68 -8.32
C ALA A 51 11.25 -9.28 -7.06
N ALA A 52 12.03 -9.70 -6.07
CA ALA A 52 11.51 -10.22 -4.81
C ALA A 52 10.81 -9.15 -3.96
N ASP A 53 11.28 -7.91 -4.02
CA ASP A 53 10.64 -6.77 -3.35
C ASP A 53 9.26 -6.52 -3.96
N PHE A 54 9.17 -6.47 -5.30
CA PHE A 54 7.88 -6.32 -5.99
C PHE A 54 6.96 -7.53 -5.80
N HIS A 55 7.50 -8.74 -5.71
CA HIS A 55 6.73 -9.94 -5.37
C HIS A 55 6.05 -9.82 -4.02
N SER A 56 6.81 -9.39 -3.02
CA SER A 56 6.31 -9.21 -1.65
C SER A 56 5.24 -8.12 -1.61
N LEU A 57 5.49 -6.97 -2.25
CA LEU A 57 4.52 -5.88 -2.35
C LEU A 57 3.23 -6.31 -3.04
N ARG A 58 3.34 -7.11 -4.11
CA ARG A 58 2.18 -7.66 -4.83
C ARG A 58 1.36 -8.57 -3.93
N GLY A 59 2.00 -9.48 -3.20
CA GLY A 59 1.33 -10.37 -2.26
C GLY A 59 0.57 -9.61 -1.18
N ALA A 60 1.23 -8.63 -0.55
CA ALA A 60 0.63 -7.79 0.47
C ALA A 60 -0.55 -6.96 -0.07
N ALA A 61 -0.40 -6.40 -1.28
CA ALA A 61 -1.47 -5.64 -1.95
C ALA A 61 -2.68 -6.53 -2.27
N LEU A 62 -2.47 -7.75 -2.78
CA LEU A 62 -3.56 -8.68 -3.07
C LEU A 62 -4.32 -9.10 -1.80
N ALA A 63 -3.61 -9.31 -0.69
CA ALA A 63 -4.23 -9.68 0.59
C ALA A 63 -5.21 -8.62 1.10
N LEU A 64 -4.98 -7.34 0.77
CA LEU A 64 -5.84 -6.21 1.14
C LEU A 64 -6.83 -5.80 0.04
N GLY A 65 -6.79 -6.45 -1.12
CA GLY A 65 -7.60 -6.05 -2.28
C GLY A 65 -7.12 -4.77 -2.97
N LEU A 66 -5.87 -4.35 -2.80
CA LEU A 66 -5.29 -3.18 -3.48
C LEU A 66 -4.86 -3.53 -4.92
N THR A 67 -5.82 -3.84 -5.78
CA THR A 67 -5.61 -4.36 -7.14
C THR A 67 -4.72 -3.48 -8.01
N GLY A 68 -4.86 -2.16 -7.91
CA GLY A 68 -4.00 -1.23 -8.65
C GLY A 68 -2.53 -1.39 -8.30
N VAL A 69 -2.22 -1.47 -6.99
CA VAL A 69 -0.85 -1.68 -6.49
C VAL A 69 -0.33 -3.06 -6.89
N ALA A 70 -1.15 -4.10 -6.74
CA ALA A 70 -0.77 -5.45 -7.13
C ALA A 70 -0.40 -5.56 -8.62
N ALA A 71 -1.17 -4.92 -9.49
CA ALA A 71 -0.90 -4.87 -10.93
C ALA A 71 0.39 -4.10 -11.25
N ALA A 72 0.63 -2.97 -10.58
CA ALA A 72 1.86 -2.19 -10.75
C ALA A 72 3.10 -2.97 -10.30
N ALA A 73 3.00 -3.66 -9.15
CA ALA A 73 4.07 -4.51 -8.64
C ALA A 73 4.35 -5.69 -9.59
N GLN A 74 3.32 -6.37 -10.08
CA GLN A 74 3.47 -7.43 -11.09
C GLN A 74 4.16 -6.95 -12.37
N SER A 75 3.76 -5.78 -12.88
CA SER A 75 4.41 -5.18 -14.06
C SER A 75 5.91 -4.93 -13.81
N CYS A 76 6.29 -4.49 -12.61
CA CYS A 76 7.69 -4.33 -12.26
C CYS A 76 8.44 -5.68 -12.19
N GLU A 77 7.84 -6.72 -11.61
CA GLU A 77 8.41 -8.09 -11.61
C GLU A 77 8.70 -8.56 -13.04
N GLU A 78 7.71 -8.46 -13.93
CA GLU A 78 7.79 -8.93 -15.31
C GLU A 78 8.88 -8.18 -16.10
N ARG A 79 9.01 -6.87 -15.86
CA ARG A 79 10.06 -6.05 -16.48
C ARG A 79 11.44 -6.48 -16.02
N ILE A 80 11.65 -6.67 -14.71
CA ILE A 80 12.93 -7.13 -14.17
C ILE A 80 13.27 -8.51 -14.73
N ALA A 81 12.30 -9.43 -14.77
CA ALA A 81 12.49 -10.76 -15.34
C ALA A 81 12.86 -10.72 -16.83
N ALA A 82 12.36 -9.72 -17.57
CA ALA A 82 12.72 -9.46 -18.96
C ALA A 82 14.04 -8.67 -19.14
N GLY A 83 14.81 -8.44 -18.08
CA GLY A 83 16.06 -7.66 -18.12
C GLY A 83 15.86 -6.16 -18.36
N ARG A 84 14.66 -5.63 -18.07
CA ARG A 84 14.30 -4.22 -18.21
C ARG A 84 14.19 -3.58 -16.81
N PRO A 85 14.53 -2.29 -16.67
CA PRO A 85 14.35 -1.59 -15.41
C PRO A 85 12.86 -1.54 -15.02
N ALA A 86 12.60 -1.65 -13.71
CA ALA A 86 11.27 -1.53 -13.14
C ALA A 86 10.67 -0.14 -13.44
N GLN A 87 9.35 -0.07 -13.56
CA GLN A 87 8.64 1.20 -13.78
C GLN A 87 8.00 1.65 -12.47
N THR A 88 8.77 2.38 -11.67
CA THR A 88 8.38 2.79 -10.31
C THR A 88 7.76 4.18 -10.23
N GLU A 89 7.73 4.90 -11.37
CA GLU A 89 7.15 6.23 -11.45
C GLU A 89 5.68 6.22 -11.00
N GLY A 90 5.36 7.05 -10.02
CA GLY A 90 4.01 7.18 -9.48
C GLY A 90 3.58 6.04 -8.54
N LEU A 91 4.41 5.04 -8.26
CA LEU A 91 4.07 3.92 -7.36
C LEU A 91 3.68 4.40 -5.96
N ARG A 92 4.43 5.35 -5.39
CA ARG A 92 4.10 5.99 -4.10
C ARG A 92 2.68 6.59 -4.12
N GLY A 93 2.40 7.44 -5.11
CA GLY A 93 1.09 8.07 -5.22
C GLY A 93 -0.05 7.08 -5.49
N LEU A 94 0.23 5.96 -6.17
CA LEU A 94 -0.73 4.87 -6.34
C LEU A 94 -1.02 4.16 -5.01
N ILE A 95 0.02 3.85 -4.23
CA ILE A 95 -0.13 3.26 -2.89
C ILE A 95 -0.94 4.17 -1.99
N ASP A 96 -0.57 5.47 -1.92
CA ASP A 96 -1.25 6.43 -1.06
C ASP A 96 -2.74 6.56 -1.39
N ARG A 97 -3.10 6.64 -2.69
CA ARG A 97 -4.50 6.69 -3.11
C ARG A 97 -5.26 5.38 -2.85
N SER A 98 -4.61 4.23 -3.05
CA SER A 98 -5.25 2.93 -2.83
C SER A 98 -5.50 2.68 -1.35
N VAL A 99 -4.55 3.04 -0.48
CA VAL A 99 -4.70 2.98 0.97
C VAL A 99 -5.78 3.95 1.46
N ALA A 100 -5.80 5.19 0.95
CA ALA A 100 -6.85 6.14 1.30
C ALA A 100 -8.25 5.62 0.94
N ALA A 101 -8.43 5.12 -0.29
CA ALA A 101 -9.69 4.52 -0.72
C ALA A 101 -10.08 3.31 0.14
N LEU A 102 -9.11 2.46 0.51
CA LEU A 102 -9.36 1.33 1.41
C LEU A 102 -9.83 1.80 2.79
N CYS A 103 -9.14 2.78 3.40
CA CYS A 103 -9.51 3.34 4.70
C CYS A 103 -10.92 3.94 4.69
N ASP A 104 -11.24 4.74 3.69
CA ASP A 104 -12.57 5.32 3.49
C ASP A 104 -13.64 4.23 3.39
N ARG A 105 -13.32 3.13 2.67
CA ARG A 105 -14.24 2.01 2.48
C ARG A 105 -14.47 1.18 3.73
N ILE A 106 -13.43 0.93 4.53
CA ILE A 106 -13.54 0.14 5.78
C ILE A 106 -14.00 0.98 6.97
N GLY A 107 -14.14 2.30 6.81
CA GLY A 107 -14.46 3.22 7.90
C GLY A 107 -13.32 3.36 8.92
N ALA A 108 -12.08 3.11 8.50
CA ALA A 108 -10.91 3.31 9.34
C ALA A 108 -10.52 4.79 9.29
N ASP A 109 -10.77 5.50 10.38
CA ASP A 109 -10.46 6.91 10.49
C ASP A 109 -8.93 7.14 10.53
N GLN A 110 -8.37 7.78 9.49
CA GLN A 110 -6.93 8.08 9.35
C GLN A 110 -6.41 9.10 10.39
N THR A 111 -7.31 9.65 11.22
CA THR A 111 -7.03 10.70 12.21
C THR A 111 -5.98 10.33 13.26
N ARG A 112 -5.59 9.05 13.38
CA ARG A 112 -4.55 8.62 14.34
C ARG A 112 -3.12 8.99 13.96
N LYS A 113 -2.77 9.25 12.69
CA LYS A 113 -1.38 9.60 12.32
C LYS A 113 -0.98 11.04 12.66
N SER A 114 -1.93 11.95 12.86
CA SER A 114 -1.64 13.35 13.23
C SER A 114 -1.42 13.56 14.74
N ALA A 115 -1.81 12.61 15.60
CA ALA A 115 -1.73 12.78 17.05
C ALA A 115 -0.33 12.48 17.65
N ASN A 116 0.50 11.66 16.98
CA ASN A 116 1.80 11.25 17.51
C ASN A 116 2.98 12.18 17.15
N VAL A 117 2.77 13.22 16.34
CA VAL A 117 3.82 14.18 15.97
C VAL A 117 3.80 15.45 16.85
N SER A 118 2.73 15.69 17.62
CA SER A 118 2.60 16.91 18.46
C SER A 118 2.96 16.75 19.94
N SER A 119 3.47 15.59 20.38
CA SER A 119 3.91 15.39 21.77
C SER A 119 5.40 15.10 21.87
N SER A 120 6.22 16.08 21.48
CA SER A 120 7.60 16.13 21.96
C SER A 120 8.08 17.57 22.04
N VAL A 121 8.61 17.94 23.21
CA VAL A 121 9.24 19.21 23.59
C VAL A 121 8.31 20.33 24.09
N MET A 122 7.70 20.10 25.26
CA MET A 122 7.64 21.11 26.33
C MET A 122 7.57 20.41 27.69
N SER A 123 8.72 20.27 28.33
CA SER A 123 8.79 20.32 29.80
C SER A 123 10.10 21.01 30.17
N ARG A 124 9.95 21.96 31.08
CA ARG A 124 10.89 23.00 31.51
C ARG A 124 12.07 22.45 32.29
#